data_AF-A0A8J4BMA0-F1
#
_entry.id   AF-A0A8J4BMA0-F1
#
_cell.length_a   1.000
_cell.length_b   1.000
_cell.length_c   1.000
_cell.angle_alpha   90.00
_cell.angle_beta   90.00
_cell.angle_gamma   90.00
#
_symmetry.space_group_name_H-M   'P 1'
#
loop_
_entity.id
_entity.type
_entity.pdbx_description
1 polymer ?
#
loop_
_entity_poly.entity_id
_entity_poly.type
_entity_poly.pdbx_seq_one_letter_code
_entity_poly.pdbx_strand_id
1 'polypeptide(L)'
;MINDALNQSSLVGAVMDDRVKPFYNCSNNVIRACWAFNSPADGAKLQAWAKEVVVKWHDYASGLDQSNLCRPWLSGYQLDVVIGGVGTFPDVPLGDINADFTQDAPADEANTVCGPDMSKVDYPKCICNTTVFATRFGVDPWIYMYPGRKRTTTLYCFTVLVVNASDPTSPCGRTDKLFKAEIWGDDKQRQKLKGIAVKPAGAKILTYRSPSWGGPTEQTIKVSQLNWTPQQAHGAQVCLELDSTTDINSFCLYNFAKTCWINFFDESLACCPLYPSNVDPNNPYLPASGR
;
A
#
# COMPACT_ATOMS: atom_id res chain seq x y z
N MET A 1 -11.80 -14.60 8.31
CA MET A 1 -12.09 -14.41 9.76
C MET A 1 -13.33 -15.16 10.21
N ILE A 2 -14.56 -14.63 10.05
CA ILE A 2 -15.79 -15.28 10.57
C ILE A 2 -16.00 -16.69 10.02
N ASN A 3 -15.87 -16.87 8.70
CA ASN A 3 -16.02 -18.19 8.08
C ASN A 3 -14.93 -19.17 8.56
N ASP A 4 -13.70 -18.71 8.80
CA ASP A 4 -12.63 -19.56 9.32
C ASP A 4 -12.97 -20.07 10.73
N ALA A 5 -13.48 -19.17 11.59
CA ALA A 5 -13.92 -19.52 12.94
C ALA A 5 -15.09 -20.52 12.91
N LEU A 6 -16.08 -20.32 12.04
CA LEU A 6 -17.22 -21.23 11.88
C LEU A 6 -16.78 -22.62 11.40
N ASN A 7 -15.94 -22.66 10.37
CA ASN A 7 -15.40 -23.92 9.84
C ASN A 7 -14.59 -24.66 10.91
N GLN A 8 -13.70 -23.95 11.61
CA GLN A 8 -12.91 -24.56 12.67
C GLN A 8 -13.77 -25.07 13.83
N SER A 9 -14.79 -24.29 14.23
CA SER A 9 -15.70 -24.69 15.31
C SER A 9 -16.39 -26.02 14.98
N SER A 10 -16.81 -26.22 13.72
CA SER A 10 -17.36 -27.49 13.26
C SER A 10 -16.35 -28.64 13.32
N LEU A 11 -15.08 -28.38 13.03
CA LEU A 11 -14.03 -29.41 13.04
C LEU A 11 -13.67 -29.88 14.45
N VAL A 12 -13.63 -28.96 15.42
CA VAL A 12 -13.27 -29.27 16.82
C VAL A 12 -14.49 -29.58 17.70
N GLY A 13 -15.70 -29.56 17.13
CA GLY A 13 -16.95 -29.79 17.86
C GLY A 13 -17.25 -28.70 18.90
N ALA A 14 -16.87 -27.45 18.62
CA ALA A 14 -17.24 -26.30 19.43
C ALA A 14 -18.63 -25.79 19.02
N VAL A 15 -19.52 -25.64 20.00
CA VAL A 15 -20.88 -25.16 19.76
C VAL A 15 -20.91 -23.62 19.81
N MET A 16 -21.31 -23.00 18.70
CA MET A 16 -21.51 -21.56 18.59
C MET A 16 -22.87 -21.17 19.19
N ASP A 17 -22.97 -19.98 19.79
CA ASP A 17 -24.25 -19.45 20.27
C ASP A 17 -25.07 -18.91 19.10
N ASP A 18 -26.15 -19.61 18.75
CA ASP A 18 -27.04 -19.26 17.65
C ASP A 18 -27.89 -18.01 17.90
N ARG A 19 -27.98 -17.55 19.15
CA ARG A 19 -28.66 -16.31 19.54
C ARG A 19 -27.83 -15.08 19.19
N VAL A 20 -26.51 -15.23 19.06
CA VAL A 20 -25.59 -14.14 18.71
C VAL A 20 -25.09 -14.35 17.29
N LYS A 21 -25.68 -13.60 16.35
CA LYS A 21 -25.22 -13.64 14.97
C LYS A 21 -23.81 -13.08 14.87
N PRO A 22 -22.88 -13.77 14.18
CA PRO A 22 -21.58 -13.21 13.88
C PRO A 22 -21.71 -11.87 13.15
N PHE A 23 -20.88 -10.90 13.50
CA PHE A 23 -20.89 -9.59 12.89
C PHE A 23 -19.47 -9.04 12.77
N TYR A 24 -19.29 -8.04 11.90
CA TYR A 24 -18.05 -7.31 11.78
C TYR A 24 -18.31 -5.80 11.77
N ASN A 25 -17.32 -5.04 12.20
CA ASN A 25 -17.32 -3.58 12.15
C ASN A 25 -15.93 -3.10 11.71
N CYS A 26 -15.88 -2.12 10.82
CA CYS A 26 -14.65 -1.52 10.33
C CYS A 26 -14.67 -0.03 10.69
N SER A 27 -13.63 0.44 11.38
CA SER A 27 -13.32 1.85 11.56
C SER A 27 -12.05 2.22 10.79
N ASN A 28 -11.59 3.47 10.91
CA ASN A 28 -10.41 3.96 10.18
C ASN A 28 -9.15 3.12 10.42
N ASN A 29 -8.97 2.57 11.62
CA ASN A 29 -7.75 1.86 12.03
C ASN A 29 -8.02 0.51 12.72
N VAL A 30 -9.27 0.04 12.79
CA VAL A 30 -9.62 -1.22 13.44
C VAL A 30 -10.64 -1.98 12.60
N ILE A 31 -10.34 -3.24 12.31
CA ILE A 31 -11.30 -4.22 11.80
C ILE A 31 -11.63 -5.17 12.94
N ARG A 32 -12.91 -5.27 13.30
CA ARG A 32 -13.40 -6.16 14.34
C ARG A 32 -14.32 -7.19 13.73
N ALA A 33 -14.07 -8.47 14.04
CA ALA A 33 -15.01 -9.55 13.81
C ALA A 33 -15.39 -10.16 15.16
N CYS A 34 -16.68 -10.41 15.37
CA CYS A 34 -17.22 -10.95 16.61
C CYS A 34 -18.11 -12.15 16.33
N TRP A 35 -18.00 -13.15 17.19
CA TRP A 35 -18.87 -14.32 17.26
C TRP A 35 -18.92 -14.79 18.72
N ALA A 36 -19.86 -15.67 19.05
CA ALA A 36 -20.03 -16.18 20.41
C ALA A 36 -20.14 -17.70 20.43
N PHE A 37 -19.72 -18.28 21.55
CA PHE A 37 -19.82 -19.71 21.84
C PHE A 37 -20.90 -19.94 22.87
N ASN A 38 -21.52 -21.12 22.83
CA ASN A 38 -22.56 -21.50 23.79
C ASN A 38 -22.00 -21.66 25.22
N SER A 39 -20.69 -21.92 25.32
CA SER A 39 -19.98 -22.00 26.60
C SER A 39 -18.51 -21.61 26.48
N PRO A 40 -17.86 -21.20 27.59
CA PRO A 40 -16.40 -21.07 27.68
C PRO A 40 -15.63 -22.31 27.21
N ALA A 41 -16.13 -23.50 27.55
CA ALA A 41 -15.52 -24.76 27.17
C ALA A 41 -15.54 -25.00 25.66
N ASP A 42 -16.54 -24.46 24.95
CA ASP A 42 -16.59 -24.52 23.49
C ASP A 42 -15.55 -23.59 22.85
N GLY A 43 -15.40 -22.36 23.38
CA GLY A 43 -14.37 -21.43 22.91
C GLY A 43 -12.95 -21.97 23.10
N ALA A 44 -12.67 -22.56 24.26
CA ALA A 44 -11.36 -23.12 24.60
C ALA A 44 -10.88 -24.22 23.63
N LYS A 45 -11.80 -24.95 22.96
CA LYS A 45 -11.44 -25.96 21.94
C LYS A 45 -10.72 -25.36 20.73
N LEU A 46 -10.88 -24.06 20.48
CA LEU A 46 -10.24 -23.36 19.37
C LEU A 46 -8.90 -22.71 19.76
N GLN A 47 -8.45 -22.83 21.00
CA GLN A 47 -7.26 -22.12 21.49
C GLN A 47 -5.99 -22.41 20.66
N ALA A 48 -5.77 -23.66 20.25
CA ALA A 48 -4.63 -24.01 19.40
C ALA A 48 -4.74 -23.36 18.01
N TRP A 49 -5.93 -23.40 17.42
CA TRP A 49 -6.20 -22.75 16.13
C TRP A 49 -6.07 -21.23 16.21
N ALA A 50 -6.49 -20.61 17.32
CA ALA A 50 -6.40 -19.16 17.50
C ALA A 50 -4.95 -18.68 17.39
N LYS A 51 -4.01 -19.40 18.01
CA LYS A 51 -2.58 -19.11 17.94
C LYS A 51 -2.01 -19.26 16.52
N GLU A 52 -2.47 -20.25 15.77
CA GLU A 52 -2.04 -20.41 14.38
C GLU A 52 -2.66 -19.37 13.44
N VAL A 53 -3.94 -19.04 13.66
CA VAL A 53 -4.70 -18.18 12.74
C VAL A 53 -4.37 -16.72 12.94
N VAL A 54 -3.93 -16.30 14.14
CA VAL A 54 -3.52 -14.91 14.38
C VAL A 54 -2.34 -14.51 13.49
N VAL A 55 -1.40 -15.43 13.28
CA VAL A 55 -0.27 -15.26 12.34
C VAL A 55 -0.78 -15.17 10.90
N LYS A 56 -1.62 -16.13 10.48
CA LYS A 56 -2.19 -16.12 9.12
C LYS A 56 -3.00 -14.85 8.83
N TRP A 57 -3.82 -14.40 9.78
CA TRP A 57 -4.61 -13.19 9.63
C TRP A 57 -3.74 -11.93 9.63
N HIS A 58 -2.66 -11.90 10.41
CA HIS A 58 -1.65 -10.87 10.30
C HIS A 58 -1.09 -10.84 8.86
N ASP A 59 -0.68 -11.97 8.30
CA ASP A 59 -0.17 -12.07 6.92
C ASP A 59 -1.19 -11.60 5.88
N TYR A 60 -2.46 -11.99 6.05
CA TYR A 60 -3.54 -11.51 5.17
C TYR A 60 -3.75 -10.00 5.27
N ALA A 61 -3.77 -9.44 6.48
CA ALA A 61 -4.08 -8.04 6.73
C ALA A 61 -2.93 -7.10 6.32
N SER A 62 -1.70 -7.50 6.62
CA SER A 62 -0.48 -6.85 6.12
C SER A 62 -0.33 -7.02 4.61
N GLY A 63 -0.95 -8.07 4.07
CA GLY A 63 -0.82 -8.48 2.68
C GLY A 63 0.56 -9.01 2.35
N LEU A 64 1.26 -9.56 3.37
CA LEU A 64 2.53 -10.26 3.25
C LEU A 64 2.38 -11.39 2.24
N ASP A 65 3.16 -11.32 1.16
CA ASP A 65 3.56 -12.49 0.42
C ASP A 65 4.89 -13.01 1.00
N GLN A 66 5.52 -13.99 0.34
CA GLN A 66 6.79 -14.62 0.74
C GLN A 66 7.97 -13.64 1.02
N SER A 67 7.77 -12.33 0.91
CA SER A 67 8.76 -11.29 1.10
C SER A 67 8.79 -10.62 2.49
N ASN A 68 7.90 -10.99 3.42
CA ASN A 68 7.85 -10.46 4.79
C ASN A 68 7.74 -8.91 4.90
N LEU A 69 7.18 -8.22 3.90
CA LEU A 69 6.90 -6.77 3.95
C LEU A 69 5.42 -6.43 3.70
N CYS A 70 4.87 -5.55 4.53
CA CYS A 70 3.48 -5.09 4.40
C CYS A 70 3.26 -4.29 3.12
N ARG A 71 2.01 -4.28 2.65
CA ARG A 71 1.63 -3.51 1.46
C ARG A 71 1.79 -1.99 1.68
N PRO A 72 2.05 -1.20 0.62
CA PRO A 72 2.40 0.22 0.70
C PRO A 72 1.48 1.11 1.53
N TRP A 73 0.17 0.86 1.51
CA TRP A 73 -0.81 1.67 2.25
C TRP A 73 -0.73 1.48 3.77
N LEU A 74 -0.01 0.47 4.23
CA LEU A 74 0.29 0.24 5.65
C LEU A 74 1.63 0.85 6.06
N SER A 75 2.34 1.55 5.16
CA SER A 75 3.62 2.18 5.50
C SER A 75 3.47 3.15 6.68
N GLY A 76 4.28 2.94 7.72
CA GLY A 76 4.26 3.69 8.97
C GLY A 76 3.26 3.19 10.01
N TYR A 77 2.44 2.19 9.70
CA TYR A 77 1.55 1.55 10.67
C TYR A 77 2.25 0.38 11.36
N GLN A 78 1.91 0.14 12.62
CA GLN A 78 2.10 -1.16 13.24
C GLN A 78 0.79 -1.94 13.09
N LEU A 79 0.88 -3.18 12.62
CA LEU A 79 -0.28 -4.05 12.48
C LEU A 79 -0.31 -5.05 13.63
N ASP A 80 -1.37 -5.01 14.42
CA ASP A 80 -1.60 -5.98 15.48
C ASP A 80 -2.86 -6.79 15.16
N VAL A 81 -2.80 -8.10 15.42
CA VAL A 81 -3.95 -9.00 15.34
C VAL A 81 -4.12 -9.66 16.70
N VAL A 82 -5.30 -9.50 17.28
CA VAL A 82 -5.64 -10.02 18.61
C VAL A 82 -6.97 -10.76 18.54
N ILE A 83 -7.01 -11.95 19.13
CA ILE A 83 -8.20 -12.74 19.43
C ILE A 83 -8.36 -12.70 20.95
N GLY A 84 -9.55 -12.34 21.42
CA GLY A 84 -9.82 -12.26 22.86
C GLY A 84 -11.30 -12.07 23.15
N GLY A 85 -11.60 -11.74 24.40
CA GLY A 85 -12.95 -11.46 24.86
C GLY A 85 -13.53 -10.17 24.27
N VAL A 86 -14.79 -9.89 24.59
CA VAL A 86 -15.46 -8.67 24.13
C VAL A 86 -14.84 -7.45 24.82
N GLY A 87 -14.13 -6.62 24.07
CA GLY A 87 -13.51 -5.40 24.56
C GLY A 87 -13.26 -4.38 23.45
N THR A 88 -12.35 -3.44 23.71
CA THR A 88 -11.95 -2.40 22.75
C THR A 88 -10.46 -2.44 22.56
N PHE A 89 -9.99 -2.58 21.31
CA PHE A 89 -8.57 -2.45 21.00
C PHE A 89 -8.03 -1.08 21.46
N PRO A 90 -6.82 -1.01 22.06
CA PRO A 90 -5.88 -2.12 22.29
C PRO A 90 -6.20 -3.03 23.50
N ASP A 91 -7.10 -2.60 24.39
CA ASP A 91 -7.47 -3.30 25.62
C ASP A 91 -8.49 -4.43 25.40
N VAL A 92 -8.15 -5.41 24.56
CA VAL A 92 -8.96 -6.62 24.40
C VAL A 92 -8.73 -7.54 25.61
N PRO A 93 -9.74 -7.82 26.44
CA PRO A 93 -9.57 -8.66 27.63
C PRO A 93 -9.28 -10.10 27.23
N LEU A 94 -8.57 -10.83 28.11
CA LEU A 94 -8.42 -12.27 27.97
C LEU A 94 -9.80 -12.93 28.02
N GLY A 95 -10.14 -13.65 26.96
CA GLY A 95 -11.32 -14.50 26.89
C GLY A 95 -10.96 -15.96 27.07
N ASP A 96 -11.96 -16.84 26.93
CA ASP A 96 -11.77 -18.30 26.94
C ASP A 96 -10.99 -18.81 25.72
N ILE A 97 -10.86 -17.95 24.71
CA ILE A 97 -9.97 -18.06 23.58
C ILE A 97 -9.15 -16.76 23.52
N ASN A 98 -7.83 -16.86 23.47
CA ASN A 98 -6.96 -15.70 23.40
C ASN A 98 -5.73 -15.98 22.53
N ALA A 99 -5.41 -15.08 21.62
CA ALA A 99 -4.18 -15.12 20.85
C ALA A 99 -3.76 -13.71 20.50
N ASP A 100 -2.47 -13.44 20.48
CA ASP A 100 -1.91 -12.13 20.21
C ASP A 100 -0.71 -12.32 19.30
N PHE A 101 -0.75 -11.72 18.11
CA PHE A 101 0.35 -11.80 17.16
C PHE A 101 1.69 -11.40 17.78
N THR A 102 1.72 -10.37 18.63
CA THR A 102 2.97 -9.89 19.25
C THR A 102 3.59 -10.88 20.24
N GLN A 103 2.80 -11.85 20.71
CA GLN A 103 3.22 -12.86 21.70
C GLN A 103 3.37 -14.26 21.10
N ASP A 104 2.51 -14.60 20.13
CA ASP A 104 2.41 -15.94 19.55
C ASP A 104 3.17 -16.08 18.22
N ALA A 105 3.60 -14.98 17.58
CA ALA A 105 4.46 -15.01 16.40
C ALA A 105 5.95 -15.21 16.75
N PRO A 106 6.78 -15.68 15.80
CA PRO A 106 8.23 -15.63 15.92
C PRO A 106 8.71 -14.22 16.32
N ALA A 107 9.71 -14.14 17.22
CA ALA A 107 10.16 -12.88 17.81
C ALA A 107 10.70 -11.85 16.79
N ASP A 108 11.12 -12.33 15.62
CA ASP A 108 11.57 -11.54 14.48
C ASP A 108 10.42 -10.94 13.65
N GLU A 109 9.19 -11.40 13.82
CA GLU A 109 8.00 -10.93 13.08
C GLU A 109 7.06 -10.06 13.95
N ALA A 110 7.03 -10.32 15.26
CA ALA A 110 6.11 -9.73 16.25
C ALA A 110 6.19 -8.19 16.44
N ASN A 111 7.19 -7.52 15.88
CA ASN A 111 7.40 -6.06 16.01
C ASN A 111 7.55 -5.36 14.65
N THR A 112 7.00 -5.95 13.58
CA THR A 112 7.16 -5.40 12.24
C THR A 112 6.30 -4.15 12.06
N VAL A 113 6.93 -2.97 12.13
CA VAL A 113 6.32 -1.75 11.59
C VAL A 113 6.19 -1.96 10.08
N CYS A 114 4.96 -1.91 9.59
CA CYS A 114 4.68 -2.00 8.18
C CYS A 114 5.39 -0.86 7.46
N GLY A 115 6.24 -1.22 6.52
CA GLY A 115 6.99 -0.27 5.73
C GLY A 115 8.09 -1.00 4.98
N PRO A 116 8.41 -0.53 3.78
CA PRO A 116 9.61 -0.99 3.09
C PRO A 116 10.82 -0.72 3.99
N ASP A 117 11.71 -1.70 4.12
CA ASP A 117 13.00 -1.49 4.76
C ASP A 117 13.78 -0.45 3.94
N MET A 118 13.67 0.81 4.34
CA MET A 118 14.28 1.94 3.64
C MET A 118 15.81 1.82 3.58
N SER A 119 16.44 0.96 4.39
CA SER A 119 17.87 0.65 4.27
C SER A 119 18.20 -0.16 3.01
N LYS A 120 17.22 -0.87 2.44
CA LYS A 120 17.35 -1.66 1.20
C LYS A 120 16.90 -0.90 -0.05
N VAL A 121 16.31 0.29 0.12
CA VAL A 121 15.82 1.14 -0.96
C VAL A 121 16.89 2.19 -1.28
N ASP A 122 17.72 1.90 -2.29
CA ASP A 122 18.78 2.80 -2.77
C ASP A 122 18.22 3.80 -3.82
N TYR A 123 17.07 4.39 -3.49
CA TYR A 123 16.39 5.38 -4.31
C TYR A 123 15.56 6.34 -3.45
N PRO A 124 15.44 7.61 -3.85
CA PRO A 124 16.20 8.26 -4.92
C PRO A 124 17.65 8.52 -4.49
N LYS A 125 18.53 8.80 -5.44
CA LYS A 125 19.97 8.99 -5.18
C LYS A 125 20.30 10.26 -4.39
N CYS A 126 19.36 11.19 -4.26
CA CYS A 126 19.50 12.36 -3.43
C CYS A 126 18.98 12.10 -2.00
N ILE A 127 19.49 12.87 -1.03
CA ILE A 127 19.00 12.82 0.35
C ILE A 127 17.58 13.40 0.37
N CYS A 128 16.58 12.52 0.46
CA CYS A 128 15.18 12.90 0.58
C CYS A 128 14.73 12.87 2.01
N ASN A 129 13.78 13.76 2.34
CA ASN A 129 13.04 13.60 3.57
C ASN A 129 12.10 12.40 3.40
N THR A 130 12.36 11.29 4.10
CA THR A 130 11.55 10.06 4.03
C THR A 130 10.39 10.05 5.03
N THR A 131 10.23 11.11 5.82
CA THR A 131 9.16 11.21 6.82
C THR A 131 7.81 11.27 6.14
N VAL A 132 6.90 10.35 6.48
CA VAL A 132 5.55 10.34 5.94
C VAL A 132 4.86 11.68 6.21
N PHE A 133 4.17 12.21 5.20
CA PHE A 133 3.51 13.52 5.22
C PHE A 133 4.45 14.71 5.48
N ALA A 134 5.77 14.59 5.25
CA ALA A 134 6.66 15.76 5.33
C ALA A 134 6.27 16.88 4.34
N THR A 135 5.56 16.54 3.26
CA THR A 135 4.91 17.49 2.35
C THR A 135 3.40 17.26 2.33
N ARG A 136 2.67 18.26 1.85
CA ARG A 136 1.22 18.18 1.60
C ARG A 136 0.85 17.33 0.39
N PHE A 137 1.81 17.01 -0.48
CA PHE A 137 1.57 16.18 -1.66
C PHE A 137 1.87 14.72 -1.34
N GLY A 138 0.86 13.86 -1.40
CA GLY A 138 1.00 12.42 -1.22
C GLY A 138 0.65 11.66 -2.48
N VAL A 139 0.82 10.35 -2.46
CA VAL A 139 0.39 9.46 -3.55
C VAL A 139 -0.58 8.43 -3.00
N ASP A 140 -1.63 8.17 -3.75
CA ASP A 140 -2.53 7.04 -3.53
C ASP A 140 -1.70 5.75 -3.64
N PRO A 141 -1.71 4.87 -2.63
CA PRO A 141 -0.95 3.61 -2.66
C PRO A 141 -1.34 2.70 -3.83
N TRP A 142 -2.40 3.02 -4.57
CA TRP A 142 -2.85 2.30 -5.75
C TRP A 142 -2.40 2.92 -7.07
N ILE A 143 -1.91 2.07 -7.96
CA ILE A 143 -1.64 2.35 -9.37
C ILE A 143 -2.81 1.85 -10.19
N TYR A 144 -3.46 2.77 -10.90
CA TYR A 144 -4.60 2.47 -11.75
C TYR A 144 -4.18 2.24 -13.19
N MET A 145 -4.69 1.17 -13.80
CA MET A 145 -4.44 0.80 -15.18
C MET A 145 -5.51 1.36 -16.12
N TYR A 146 -5.08 1.87 -17.29
CA TYR A 146 -5.97 2.33 -18.36
C TYR A 146 -5.41 1.93 -19.73
N PRO A 147 -6.25 1.90 -20.79
CA PRO A 147 -5.77 1.77 -22.16
C PRO A 147 -4.79 2.89 -22.53
N GLY A 148 -3.66 2.54 -23.17
CA GLY A 148 -2.72 3.51 -23.71
C GLY A 148 -3.21 4.19 -24.99
N ARG A 149 -2.39 5.07 -25.57
CA ARG A 149 -2.69 5.73 -26.85
C ARG A 149 -2.76 4.73 -28.00
N LYS A 150 -2.02 3.63 -27.89
CA LYS A 150 -1.99 2.53 -28.85
C LYS A 150 -2.57 1.29 -28.19
N ARG A 151 -3.13 0.39 -29.00
CA ARG A 151 -3.63 -0.91 -28.51
C ARG A 151 -2.53 -1.80 -27.90
N THR A 152 -1.27 -1.50 -28.20
CA THR A 152 -0.09 -2.20 -27.70
C THR A 152 0.55 -1.48 -26.50
N THR A 153 -0.14 -0.55 -25.87
CA THR A 153 0.35 0.17 -24.69
C THR A 153 -0.68 0.23 -23.58
N THR A 154 -0.19 0.26 -22.35
CA THR A 154 -0.99 0.35 -21.13
C THR A 154 -0.51 1.55 -20.31
N LEU A 155 -1.45 2.34 -19.79
CA LEU A 155 -1.16 3.41 -18.85
C LEU A 155 -1.21 2.89 -17.42
N TYR A 156 -0.20 3.21 -16.63
CA TYR A 156 -0.13 2.95 -15.19
C TYR A 156 -0.07 4.30 -14.47
N CYS A 157 -1.15 4.67 -13.78
CA CYS A 157 -1.36 6.00 -13.24
C CYS A 157 -1.30 6.01 -11.71
N PHE A 158 -0.38 6.82 -11.18
CA PHE A 158 -0.34 7.24 -9.80
C PHE A 158 -1.33 8.39 -9.60
N THR A 159 -2.15 8.33 -8.56
CA THR A 159 -3.05 9.42 -8.19
C THR A 159 -2.40 10.25 -7.09
N VAL A 160 -2.33 11.56 -7.29
CA VAL A 160 -1.77 12.49 -6.31
C VAL A 160 -2.84 12.83 -5.27
N LEU A 161 -2.48 12.74 -4.00
CA LEU A 161 -3.29 13.13 -2.86
C LEU A 161 -2.79 14.47 -2.32
N VAL A 162 -3.68 15.19 -1.63
CA VAL A 162 -3.31 16.38 -0.86
C VAL A 162 -3.75 16.20 0.57
N VAL A 163 -2.81 16.33 1.48
CA VAL A 163 -2.95 16.11 2.92
C VAL A 163 -2.35 17.28 3.68
N ASN A 164 -2.59 17.35 4.99
CA ASN A 164 -1.85 18.27 5.84
C ASN A 164 -0.44 17.75 6.05
N ALA A 165 0.56 18.61 5.86
CA ALA A 165 1.94 18.26 6.19
C ALA A 165 2.09 18.06 7.71
N SER A 166 2.87 17.07 8.12
CA SER A 166 3.15 16.77 9.53
C SER A 166 3.88 17.91 10.24
N ASP A 167 4.80 18.57 9.53
CA ASP A 167 5.40 19.84 9.94
C ASP A 167 5.30 20.88 8.80
N PRO A 168 4.29 21.77 8.85
CA PRO A 168 4.10 22.83 7.85
C PRO A 168 5.24 23.85 7.78
N THR A 169 6.14 23.89 8.76
CA THR A 169 7.27 24.83 8.82
C THR A 169 8.57 24.26 8.24
N SER A 170 8.65 22.94 8.07
CA SER A 170 9.77 22.27 7.41
C SER A 170 9.92 22.72 5.93
N PRO A 171 11.09 22.55 5.31
CA PRO A 171 11.26 22.82 3.87
C PRO A 171 10.22 22.11 3.00
N CYS A 172 9.97 20.81 3.27
CA CYS A 172 8.95 20.04 2.54
C CYS A 172 7.51 20.44 2.90
N GLY A 173 7.24 20.87 4.14
CA GLY A 173 5.88 21.23 4.57
C GLY A 173 5.40 22.57 4.05
N ARG A 174 6.35 23.48 3.78
CA ARG A 174 6.10 24.80 3.17
C ARG A 174 5.83 24.77 1.67
N THR A 175 6.02 23.61 1.04
CA THR A 175 5.80 23.45 -0.40
C THR A 175 4.35 23.73 -0.76
N ASP A 176 4.14 24.66 -1.69
CA ASP A 176 2.83 25.07 -2.18
C ASP A 176 2.56 24.56 -3.59
N LYS A 177 3.58 23.99 -4.25
CA LYS A 177 3.46 23.42 -5.59
C LYS A 177 4.19 22.09 -5.71
N LEU A 178 3.55 21.18 -6.43
CA LEU A 178 4.19 19.98 -6.94
C LEU A 178 4.88 20.32 -8.27
N PHE A 179 6.20 20.46 -8.25
CA PHE A 179 6.97 20.94 -9.40
C PHE A 179 7.37 19.80 -10.35
N LYS A 180 7.83 18.68 -9.77
CA LYS A 180 8.29 17.49 -10.48
C LYS A 180 7.97 16.24 -9.66
N ALA A 181 7.75 15.12 -10.34
CA ALA A 181 7.82 13.80 -9.74
C ALA A 181 8.95 12.98 -10.38
N GLU A 182 9.56 12.10 -9.61
CA GLU A 182 10.47 11.07 -10.15
C GLU A 182 9.98 9.69 -9.75
N ILE A 183 10.21 8.71 -10.63
CA ILE A 183 9.76 7.33 -10.44
C ILE A 183 10.96 6.40 -10.60
N TRP A 184 11.08 5.40 -9.72
CA TRP A 184 12.15 4.41 -9.77
C TRP A 184 11.85 3.33 -10.83
N GLY A 185 12.56 3.38 -11.95
CA GLY A 185 12.34 2.50 -13.10
C GLY A 185 13.62 1.84 -13.58
N ASP A 186 13.51 0.64 -14.15
CA ASP A 186 14.63 -0.08 -14.74
C ASP A 186 15.07 0.57 -16.06
N ASP A 187 16.21 1.23 -16.01
CA ASP A 187 16.91 1.90 -17.09
C ASP A 187 17.16 0.96 -18.29
N LYS A 188 17.33 -0.35 -18.05
CA LYS A 188 17.49 -1.35 -19.11
C LYS A 188 16.23 -1.48 -19.96
N GLN A 189 15.08 -1.05 -19.43
CA GLN A 189 13.78 -1.09 -20.07
C GLN A 189 13.34 0.28 -20.59
N ARG A 190 14.25 1.25 -20.75
CA ARG A 190 13.97 2.58 -21.35
C ARG A 190 13.04 2.56 -22.56
N GLN A 191 13.30 1.63 -23.48
CA GLN A 191 12.53 1.43 -24.71
C GLN A 191 11.09 0.93 -24.51
N LYS A 192 10.77 0.41 -23.33
CA LYS A 192 9.43 -0.04 -22.95
C LYS A 192 8.55 1.12 -22.49
N LEU A 193 9.14 2.22 -22.00
CA LEU A 193 8.42 3.47 -21.72
C LEU A 193 8.14 4.20 -23.03
N LYS A 194 6.89 4.22 -23.47
CA LYS A 194 6.44 4.84 -24.73
C LYS A 194 5.95 6.27 -24.57
N GLY A 195 5.61 6.66 -23.34
CA GLY A 195 5.17 8.01 -23.03
C GLY A 195 4.98 8.23 -21.54
N ILE A 196 4.87 9.49 -21.18
CA ILE A 196 4.41 9.92 -19.86
C ILE A 196 3.11 10.69 -20.10
N ALA A 197 2.07 10.42 -19.34
CA ALA A 197 0.82 11.18 -19.42
C ALA A 197 0.54 11.84 -18.07
N VAL A 198 0.10 13.09 -18.09
CA VAL A 198 -0.22 13.83 -16.87
C VAL A 198 -1.58 14.48 -16.99
N LYS A 199 -2.32 14.55 -15.89
CA LYS A 199 -3.64 15.18 -15.83
C LYS A 199 -3.81 15.87 -14.47
N PRO A 200 -3.69 17.21 -14.39
CA PRO A 200 -4.07 17.90 -13.17
C PRO A 200 -5.56 17.75 -12.90
N ALA A 201 -5.96 17.93 -11.65
CA ALA A 201 -7.35 17.97 -11.24
C ALA A 201 -8.13 19.01 -12.06
N GLY A 202 -9.35 18.65 -12.47
CA GLY A 202 -10.21 19.49 -13.32
C GLY A 202 -9.86 19.49 -14.81
N ALA A 203 -8.70 18.95 -15.23
CA ALA A 203 -8.42 18.79 -16.65
C ALA A 203 -9.30 17.69 -17.27
N LYS A 204 -9.82 17.96 -18.48
CA LYS A 204 -10.69 17.01 -19.20
C LYS A 204 -9.92 15.89 -19.90
N ILE A 205 -8.67 16.14 -20.28
CA ILE A 205 -7.85 15.23 -21.09
C ILE A 205 -6.48 15.02 -20.46
N LEU A 206 -5.86 13.88 -20.75
CA LEU A 206 -4.46 13.60 -20.45
C LEU A 206 -3.56 14.38 -21.41
N THR A 207 -2.51 14.99 -20.87
CA THR A 207 -1.43 15.60 -21.65
C THR A 207 -0.29 14.60 -21.75
N TYR A 208 0.00 14.16 -22.97
CA TYR A 208 1.09 13.22 -23.24
C TYR A 208 2.40 13.94 -23.50
N ARG A 209 3.47 13.37 -22.97
CA ARG A 209 4.84 13.85 -23.05
C ARG A 209 5.74 12.71 -23.49
N SER A 210 6.85 13.07 -24.12
CA SER A 210 7.90 12.10 -24.43
C SER A 210 8.45 11.48 -23.14
N PRO A 211 8.85 10.19 -23.17
CA PRO A 211 9.61 9.59 -22.09
C PRO A 211 10.80 10.48 -21.70
N SER A 212 10.97 10.70 -20.40
CA SER A 212 12.10 11.44 -19.87
C SER A 212 12.70 10.65 -18.73
N TRP A 213 14.02 10.53 -18.75
CA TRP A 213 14.80 9.74 -17.81
C TRP A 213 15.93 10.60 -17.25
N GLY A 214 16.48 10.16 -16.14
CA GLY A 214 17.79 10.57 -15.68
C GLY A 214 18.90 10.22 -16.66
N GLY A 215 20.13 10.56 -16.27
CA GLY A 215 21.33 10.08 -16.95
C GLY A 215 21.36 8.56 -17.09
N PRO A 216 22.17 8.01 -18.00
CA PRO A 216 22.33 6.57 -18.13
C PRO A 216 22.62 5.93 -16.78
N THR A 217 21.97 4.80 -16.47
CA THR A 217 22.10 4.06 -15.19
C THR A 217 21.52 4.73 -13.94
N GLU A 218 20.94 5.93 -14.02
CA GLU A 218 20.33 6.61 -12.86
C GLU A 218 19.01 5.95 -12.41
N GLN A 219 18.46 5.01 -13.16
CA GLN A 219 17.22 4.29 -12.81
C GLN A 219 16.02 5.21 -12.53
N THR A 220 16.02 6.41 -13.09
CA THR A 220 15.09 7.47 -12.69
C THR A 220 14.28 7.94 -13.89
N ILE A 221 12.96 7.90 -13.78
CA ILE A 221 12.06 8.54 -14.75
C ILE A 221 11.70 9.92 -14.22
N LYS A 222 11.76 10.93 -15.10
CA LYS A 222 11.55 12.33 -14.71
C LYS A 222 10.22 12.83 -15.27
N VAL A 223 9.30 13.19 -14.38
CA VAL A 223 8.03 13.83 -14.71
C VAL A 223 8.12 15.29 -14.30
N SER A 224 8.81 16.08 -15.13
CA SER A 224 9.05 17.52 -14.90
C SER A 224 7.88 18.39 -15.35
N GLN A 225 7.91 19.69 -15.06
CA GLN A 225 6.89 20.65 -15.53
C GLN A 225 5.46 20.28 -15.09
N LEU A 226 5.31 19.83 -13.85
CA LEU A 226 3.98 19.65 -13.26
C LEU A 226 3.45 21.03 -12.86
N ASN A 227 4.17 21.73 -11.97
CA ASN A 227 3.85 23.06 -11.47
C ASN A 227 2.39 23.16 -10.97
N TRP A 228 1.93 22.13 -10.25
CA TRP A 228 0.54 22.03 -9.78
C TRP A 228 0.40 22.63 -8.39
N THR A 229 -0.54 23.55 -8.26
CA THR A 229 -1.05 24.00 -6.95
C THR A 229 -1.72 22.84 -6.20
N PRO A 230 -2.00 22.94 -4.88
CA PRO A 230 -2.66 21.87 -4.15
C PRO A 230 -4.03 21.52 -4.75
N GLN A 231 -4.77 22.52 -5.23
CA GLN A 231 -6.06 22.31 -5.89
C GLN A 231 -5.92 21.56 -7.21
N GLN A 232 -4.85 21.80 -7.97
CA GLN A 232 -4.56 21.08 -9.20
C GLN A 232 -3.95 19.70 -8.95
N ALA A 233 -3.30 19.49 -7.82
CA ALA A 233 -2.64 18.23 -7.47
C ALA A 233 -3.63 17.22 -6.89
N HIS A 234 -4.64 17.64 -6.12
CA HIS A 234 -5.57 16.71 -5.48
C HIS A 234 -6.42 15.92 -6.50
N GLY A 235 -6.16 14.62 -6.64
CA GLY A 235 -6.78 13.77 -7.66
C GLY A 235 -6.13 13.86 -9.04
N ALA A 236 -4.98 14.55 -9.15
CA ALA A 236 -4.20 14.56 -10.38
C ALA A 236 -3.61 13.18 -10.68
N GLN A 237 -3.33 12.92 -11.95
CA GLN A 237 -2.73 11.67 -12.39
C GLN A 237 -1.36 11.91 -13.01
N VAL A 238 -0.39 11.09 -12.59
CA VAL A 238 0.91 10.94 -13.24
C VAL A 238 0.97 9.50 -13.75
N CYS A 239 1.09 9.32 -15.06
CA CYS A 239 0.99 8.02 -15.69
C CYS A 239 2.22 7.67 -16.52
N LEU A 240 2.63 6.41 -16.44
CA LEU A 240 3.61 5.79 -17.34
C LEU A 240 2.86 5.00 -18.42
N GLU A 241 3.16 5.28 -19.69
CA GLU A 241 2.67 4.49 -20.81
C GLU A 241 3.71 3.44 -21.18
N LEU A 242 3.46 2.19 -20.81
CA LEU A 242 4.36 1.07 -21.08
C LEU A 242 3.89 0.25 -22.28
N ASP A 243 4.86 -0.35 -22.98
CA ASP A 243 4.60 -1.39 -23.98
C ASP A 243 3.88 -2.59 -23.35
N SER A 244 2.93 -3.19 -24.08
CA SER A 244 2.19 -4.39 -23.67
C SER A 244 3.06 -5.60 -23.31
N THR A 245 4.34 -5.64 -23.73
CA THR A 245 5.27 -6.73 -23.34
C THR A 245 5.84 -6.58 -21.92
N THR A 246 5.53 -5.49 -21.22
CA THR A 246 6.11 -5.14 -19.92
C THR A 246 5.00 -4.62 -19.00
N ASP A 247 4.96 -5.13 -17.77
CA ASP A 247 4.09 -4.61 -16.72
C ASP A 247 4.85 -3.71 -15.74
N ILE A 248 4.12 -2.89 -14.97
CA ILE A 248 4.71 -1.92 -14.03
C ILE A 248 5.55 -2.58 -12.94
N ASN A 249 5.23 -3.81 -12.52
CA ASN A 249 5.96 -4.51 -11.45
C ASN A 249 7.31 -5.01 -11.96
N SER A 250 7.36 -5.46 -13.23
CA SER A 250 8.60 -5.84 -13.90
C SER A 250 9.44 -4.63 -14.32
N PHE A 251 8.79 -3.48 -14.53
CA PHE A 251 9.42 -2.25 -15.02
C PHE A 251 10.02 -1.41 -13.89
N CYS A 252 9.35 -1.31 -12.74
CA CYS A 252 9.87 -0.57 -11.60
C CYS A 252 10.93 -1.40 -10.88
N LEU A 253 11.98 -0.72 -10.41
CA LEU A 253 13.02 -1.39 -9.63
C LEU A 253 12.59 -1.56 -8.18
N TYR A 254 13.11 -2.63 -7.57
CA TYR A 254 12.73 -3.11 -6.25
C TYR A 254 11.30 -3.71 -6.23
N ASN A 255 11.15 -4.83 -6.96
CA ASN A 255 9.90 -5.60 -7.10
C ASN A 255 9.47 -6.36 -5.82
N PHE A 256 9.87 -5.89 -4.64
CA PHE A 256 9.34 -6.42 -3.38
C PHE A 256 7.87 -6.02 -3.27
N ALA A 257 7.01 -7.00 -3.00
CA ALA A 257 5.56 -6.85 -2.97
C ALA A 257 4.94 -6.18 -4.20
N LYS A 258 5.57 -6.22 -5.39
CA LYS A 258 5.08 -5.57 -6.63
C LYS A 258 4.92 -4.05 -6.49
N THR A 259 5.90 -3.42 -5.86
CA THR A 259 5.92 -1.99 -5.55
C THR A 259 6.63 -1.18 -6.63
N CYS A 260 6.03 -0.05 -6.97
CA CYS A 260 6.69 1.02 -7.71
C CYS A 260 6.77 2.29 -6.85
N TRP A 261 7.87 3.00 -6.99
CA TRP A 261 8.23 4.08 -6.08
C TRP A 261 8.23 5.42 -6.79
N ILE A 262 7.62 6.43 -6.17
CA ILE A 262 7.51 7.79 -6.69
C ILE A 262 7.82 8.80 -5.61
N ASN A 263 8.66 9.79 -5.92
CA ASN A 263 8.97 10.91 -5.02
C ASN A 263 8.63 12.24 -5.67
N PHE A 264 8.39 13.23 -4.82
CA PHE A 264 7.93 14.55 -5.23
C PHE A 264 8.94 15.63 -4.92
N PHE A 265 8.92 16.67 -5.76
CA PHE A 265 9.81 17.80 -5.66
C PHE A 265 9.02 19.09 -5.73
N ASP A 266 9.48 20.06 -4.97
CA ASP A 266 9.03 21.44 -5.03
C ASP A 266 9.86 22.27 -6.03
N GLU A 267 9.59 23.57 -6.10
CA GLU A 267 10.32 24.49 -6.98
C GLU A 267 11.80 24.65 -6.59
N SER A 268 12.17 24.37 -5.32
CA SER A 268 13.56 24.39 -4.86
C SER A 268 14.33 23.11 -5.21
N LEU A 269 13.65 22.14 -5.83
CA LEU A 269 14.16 20.79 -6.09
C LEU A 269 14.48 20.01 -4.81
N ALA A 270 13.90 20.40 -3.68
CA ALA A 270 13.94 19.62 -2.45
C ALA A 270 13.13 18.34 -2.67
N CYS A 271 13.77 17.20 -2.42
CA CYS A 271 13.09 15.92 -2.51
C CYS A 271 12.28 15.65 -1.25
N CYS A 272 10.98 15.58 -1.45
CA CYS A 272 10.00 15.25 -0.44
C CYS A 272 9.46 13.83 -0.70
N PRO A 273 8.83 13.20 0.30
CA PRO A 273 8.97 11.77 0.58
C PRO A 273 8.78 10.82 -0.59
N LEU A 274 9.47 9.69 -0.47
CA LEU A 274 9.31 8.57 -1.36
C LEU A 274 8.04 7.79 -0.97
N TYR A 275 7.13 7.64 -1.93
CA TYR A 275 5.87 6.94 -1.77
C TYR A 275 5.91 5.60 -2.53
N PRO A 276 5.65 4.48 -1.85
CA PRO A 276 5.41 3.20 -2.50
C PRO A 276 3.97 3.12 -3.03
N SER A 277 3.76 2.47 -4.18
CA SER A 277 2.44 2.20 -4.75
C SER A 277 2.41 0.89 -5.54
N ASN A 278 1.28 0.20 -5.55
CA ASN A 278 1.10 -1.10 -6.22
C ASN A 278 -0.11 -1.06 -7.14
N VAL A 279 -0.16 -1.95 -8.14
CA VAL A 279 -1.36 -2.12 -8.96
C VAL A 279 -2.57 -2.47 -8.09
N ASP A 280 -3.68 -1.77 -8.29
CA ASP A 280 -4.95 -2.10 -7.65
C ASP A 280 -5.41 -3.53 -8.05
N PRO A 281 -5.53 -4.48 -7.10
CA PRO A 281 -5.91 -5.86 -7.39
C PRO A 281 -7.36 -5.97 -7.91
N ASN A 282 -8.19 -4.96 -7.68
CA ASN A 282 -9.57 -4.91 -8.16
C ASN A 282 -9.70 -4.17 -9.49
N ASN A 283 -8.58 -3.77 -10.12
CA ASN A 283 -8.63 -3.01 -11.34
C ASN A 283 -9.21 -3.86 -12.50
N PRO A 284 -10.30 -3.43 -13.16
CA PRO A 284 -10.94 -4.19 -14.23
C PRO A 284 -10.08 -4.28 -15.52
N TYR A 285 -9.00 -3.49 -15.61
CA TYR A 285 -8.06 -3.49 -16.74
C TYR A 285 -6.81 -4.34 -16.50
N LEU A 286 -6.79 -5.19 -15.46
CA LEU A 286 -5.77 -6.23 -15.38
C LEU A 286 -5.82 -7.05 -16.68
N PRO A 287 -4.74 -7.08 -17.49
CA PRO A 287 -4.71 -7.96 -18.65
C PRO A 287 -4.94 -9.37 -18.11
N ALA A 288 -5.94 -10.07 -18.65
CA ALA A 288 -6.15 -11.48 -18.35
C ALA A 288 -4.78 -12.16 -18.43
N SER A 289 -4.33 -12.75 -17.32
CA SER A 289 -3.04 -13.42 -17.23
C SER A 289 -2.87 -14.29 -18.46
N GLY A 290 -1.83 -14.00 -19.25
CA GLY A 290 -1.63 -14.61 -20.56
C GLY A 290 -1.76 -16.13 -20.55
N ARG A 291 -2.44 -16.64 -21.57
CA ARG A 291 -2.29 -18.02 -22.06
C ARG A 291 -0.94 -18.19 -22.73
#